data_AF-A0A354YWZ9-F1
#
_entry.id   AF-A0A354YWZ9-F1
#
_cell.length_a   1.000
_cell.length_b   1.000
_cell.length_c   1.000
_cell.angle_alpha   90.00
_cell.angle_beta   90.00
_cell.angle_gamma   90.00
#
_symmetry.space_group_name_H-M   'P 1'
#
loop_
_entity.id
_entity.type
_entity.pdbx_description
1 polymer ?
#
loop_
_entity_poly.entity_id
_entity_poly.type
_entity_poly.pdbx_seq_one_letter_code
_entity_poly.pdbx_strand_id
1 'polypeptide(L)'
;TEKPLTKPAKSAGDKIIIIGGTGTDGNDTLYRAGLVPVMQPALALFAEEKTTMEATLAAFTTGKIKACSDLGAAGIGAAVCESARFGGLGARVE
;
A
#
# COMPACT_ATOMS: atom_id res chain seq x y z
N THR A 1 10.60 7.47 12.88
CA THR A 1 11.44 8.46 12.16
C THR A 1 11.23 9.82 12.79
N GLU A 2 12.19 10.76 12.69
CA GLU A 2 11.99 12.12 13.24
C GLU A 2 10.83 12.89 12.59
N LYS A 3 10.55 12.59 11.31
CA LYS A 3 9.42 13.15 10.56
C LYS A 3 8.54 12.04 9.99
N PRO A 4 7.23 12.27 9.80
CA PRO A 4 6.35 11.29 9.17
C PRO A 4 6.85 10.91 7.77
N LEU A 5 6.73 9.63 7.43
CA LEU A 5 6.90 9.19 6.06
C LEU A 5 5.66 9.55 5.24
N THR A 6 5.86 9.80 3.96
CA THR A 6 4.81 10.23 3.04
C THR A 6 4.77 9.34 1.81
N LYS A 7 3.60 9.30 1.17
CA LYS A 7 3.33 8.46 -0.01
C LYS A 7 4.23 8.71 -1.24
N PRO A 8 4.56 9.95 -1.63
CA PRO A 8 5.31 10.19 -2.86
C PRO A 8 6.67 9.49 -2.87
N ALA A 9 7.01 8.81 -3.96
CA ALA A 9 8.31 8.20 -4.16
C ALA A 9 9.42 9.26 -4.08
N LYS A 10 10.58 8.91 -3.50
CA LYS A 10 11.66 9.88 -3.21
C LYS A 10 12.83 9.80 -4.18
N SER A 11 13.12 8.63 -4.76
CA SER A 11 14.27 8.45 -5.65
C SER A 11 14.03 7.31 -6.63
N ALA A 12 14.56 7.42 -7.84
CA ALA A 12 14.61 6.32 -8.79
C ALA A 12 15.56 5.22 -8.28
N GLY A 13 15.23 3.95 -8.57
CA GLY A 13 16.03 2.78 -8.15
C GLY A 13 15.69 2.26 -6.75
N ASP A 14 14.91 2.99 -5.96
CA ASP A 14 14.35 2.48 -4.70
C ASP A 14 13.45 1.27 -4.95
N LYS A 15 13.42 0.35 -3.98
CA LYS A 15 12.59 -0.86 -4.04
C LYS A 15 11.21 -0.59 -3.45
N ILE A 16 10.18 -1.08 -4.12
CA ILE A 16 8.81 -1.11 -3.62
C ILE A 16 8.59 -2.50 -3.00
N ILE A 17 8.13 -2.52 -1.76
CA ILE A 17 7.89 -3.75 -1.01
C ILE A 17 6.45 -3.70 -0.50
N ILE A 18 5.69 -4.76 -0.73
CA ILE A 18 4.39 -4.97 -0.10
C ILE A 18 4.64 -5.66 1.24
N ILE A 19 4.00 -5.15 2.30
CA ILE A 19 3.94 -5.84 3.59
C ILE A 19 2.56 -6.49 3.70
N GLY A 20 2.53 -7.77 4.05
CA GLY A 20 1.29 -8.57 4.10
C GLY A 20 0.99 -9.28 2.79
N GLY A 21 -0.23 -9.80 2.69
CA GLY A 21 -0.74 -10.48 1.49
C GLY A 21 -1.57 -9.56 0.60
N THR A 22 -1.71 -9.92 -0.67
CA THR A 22 -2.73 -9.32 -1.55
C THR A 22 -3.99 -10.18 -1.53
N GLY A 23 -5.15 -9.56 -1.72
CA GLY A 23 -6.44 -10.23 -1.61
C GLY A 23 -7.56 -9.44 -2.28
N THR A 24 -8.79 -9.75 -1.91
CA THR A 24 -10.00 -9.18 -2.52
C THR A 24 -10.62 -8.04 -1.71
N ASP A 25 -9.88 -7.42 -0.79
CA ASP A 25 -10.40 -6.39 0.13
C ASP A 25 -10.93 -5.15 -0.60
N GLY A 26 -10.47 -4.90 -1.83
CA GLY A 26 -11.01 -3.85 -2.71
C GLY A 26 -12.33 -4.20 -3.40
N ASN A 27 -12.93 -5.37 -3.15
CA ASN A 27 -14.11 -5.85 -3.87
C ASN A 27 -15.30 -4.89 -3.75
N ASP A 28 -15.60 -4.34 -2.56
CA ASP A 28 -16.72 -3.36 -2.41
C ASP A 28 -16.59 -2.18 -3.38
N THR A 29 -15.36 -1.72 -3.66
CA THR A 29 -15.10 -0.67 -4.65
C THR A 29 -15.38 -1.15 -6.07
N LEU A 30 -14.94 -2.37 -6.41
CA LEU A 30 -15.22 -2.98 -7.71
C LEU A 30 -16.72 -3.22 -7.90
N TYR A 31 -17.43 -3.62 -6.85
CA TYR A 31 -18.87 -3.88 -6.86
C TYR A 31 -19.64 -2.58 -7.09
N ARG A 32 -19.32 -1.52 -6.34
CA ARG A 32 -19.93 -0.19 -6.54
C ARG A 32 -19.65 0.40 -7.92
N ALA A 33 -18.53 0.04 -8.54
CA ALA A 33 -18.20 0.40 -9.91
C ALA A 33 -18.90 -0.48 -10.97
N GLY A 34 -19.65 -1.51 -10.56
CA GLY A 34 -20.32 -2.44 -11.48
C GLY A 34 -19.37 -3.43 -12.18
N LEU A 35 -18.16 -3.61 -11.66
CA LEU A 35 -17.12 -4.45 -12.26
C LEU A 35 -17.15 -5.90 -11.77
N VAL A 36 -17.82 -6.16 -10.65
CA VAL A 36 -18.02 -7.51 -10.10
C VAL A 36 -19.48 -7.68 -9.66
N PRO A 37 -20.05 -8.90 -9.76
CA PRO A 37 -21.48 -9.13 -9.55
C PRO A 37 -21.87 -9.32 -8.08
N VAL A 38 -20.92 -9.54 -7.18
CA VAL A 38 -21.16 -9.85 -5.76
C VAL A 38 -20.29 -8.95 -4.90
N MET A 39 -20.93 -8.26 -3.95
CA MET A 39 -20.26 -7.45 -2.95
C MET A 39 -19.60 -8.35 -1.91
N GLN A 40 -18.32 -8.13 -1.67
CA GLN A 40 -17.54 -8.75 -0.61
C GLN A 40 -16.85 -7.64 0.19
N PRO A 41 -17.26 -7.37 1.44
CA PRO A 41 -16.57 -6.42 2.28
C PRO A 41 -15.18 -6.95 2.65
N ALA A 42 -14.25 -6.04 2.94
CA ALA A 42 -12.95 -6.41 3.50
C ALA A 42 -13.13 -7.17 4.83
N LEU A 43 -12.31 -8.19 5.05
CA LEU A 43 -12.31 -8.97 6.28
C LEU A 43 -11.32 -8.34 7.26
N ALA A 44 -11.77 -8.06 8.49
CA ALA A 44 -10.89 -7.56 9.54
C ALA A 44 -10.04 -8.72 10.10
N LEU A 45 -8.75 -8.74 9.74
CA LEU A 45 -7.80 -9.77 10.13
C LEU A 45 -6.89 -9.21 11.24
N PHE A 46 -7.45 -9.02 12.44
CA PHE A 46 -6.80 -8.24 13.50
C PHE A 46 -5.39 -8.71 13.87
N ALA A 47 -5.10 -10.01 13.83
CA ALA A 47 -3.78 -10.54 14.18
C ALA A 47 -2.73 -10.23 13.09
N GLU A 48 -3.13 -10.40 11.82
CA GLU A 48 -2.32 -10.14 10.64
C GLU A 48 -2.10 -8.64 10.43
N GLU A 49 -3.13 -7.82 10.64
CA GLU A 49 -3.09 -6.36 10.61
C GLU A 49 -2.14 -5.82 11.68
N LYS A 50 -2.24 -6.34 12.92
CA LYS A 50 -1.30 -5.99 14.00
C LYS A 50 0.13 -6.35 13.62
N THR A 51 0.35 -7.56 13.13
CA THR A 51 1.69 -8.03 12.71
C THR A 51 2.27 -7.15 11.60
N THR A 52 1.45 -6.80 10.60
CA THR A 52 1.83 -5.92 9.48
C THR A 52 2.23 -4.53 9.98
N MET A 53 1.46 -3.98 10.91
CA MET A 53 1.73 -2.66 11.49
C MET A 53 3.00 -2.66 12.36
N GLU A 54 3.20 -3.68 13.19
CA GLU A 54 4.41 -3.83 14.00
C GLU A 54 5.67 -4.00 13.13
N ALA A 55 5.59 -4.82 12.07
CA ALA A 55 6.68 -5.00 11.10
C ALA A 55 6.99 -3.69 10.36
N THR A 56 5.96 -2.92 9.98
CA THR A 56 6.13 -1.61 9.32
C THR A 56 6.83 -0.61 10.24
N LEU A 57 6.41 -0.52 11.51
CA LEU A 57 7.05 0.33 12.51
C LEU A 57 8.49 -0.09 12.78
N ALA A 58 8.77 -1.39 12.87
CA ALA A 58 10.12 -1.93 13.00
C ALA A 58 10.98 -1.55 11.78
N ALA A 59 10.46 -1.65 10.55
CA ALA A 59 11.18 -1.24 9.36
C ALA A 59 11.56 0.25 9.37
N PHE A 60 10.69 1.11 9.91
CA PHE A 60 10.97 2.55 10.02
C PHE A 60 12.16 2.84 10.94
N THR A 61 12.40 2.02 11.97
CA THR A 61 13.55 2.18 12.88
C THR A 61 14.90 1.98 12.20
N THR A 62 14.93 1.29 11.06
CA THR A 62 16.17 1.05 10.30
C THR A 62 16.71 2.29 9.59
N GLY A 63 15.90 3.35 9.46
CA GLY A 63 16.24 4.54 8.67
C GLY A 63 16.30 4.31 7.16
N LYS A 64 15.97 3.11 6.67
CA LYS A 64 16.05 2.74 5.24
C LYS A 64 14.77 3.04 4.46
N ILE A 65 13.65 3.24 5.14
CA ILE A 65 12.36 3.51 4.50
C ILE A 65 12.24 5.01 4.23
N LYS A 66 12.07 5.37 2.94
CA LYS A 66 11.99 6.76 2.48
C LYS A 66 10.56 7.22 2.20
N ALA A 67 9.67 6.29 1.90
CA ALA A 67 8.25 6.51 1.63
C ALA A 67 7.45 5.33 2.17
N CYS A 68 6.21 5.58 2.58
CA CYS A 68 5.27 4.55 3.00
C CYS A 68 3.85 4.97 2.61
N SER A 69 3.05 4.01 2.20
CA SER A 69 1.63 4.18 1.89
C SER A 69 0.89 2.92 2.30
N ASP A 70 -0.29 3.09 2.86
CA ASP A 70 -1.29 2.05 2.98
C ASP A 70 -1.91 1.72 1.60
N LEU A 71 -2.62 0.59 1.56
CA LEU A 71 -3.43 0.16 0.41
C LEU A 71 -4.91 0.31 0.77
N GLY A 72 -5.56 1.32 0.18
CA GLY A 72 -6.99 1.55 0.34
C GLY A 72 -7.85 0.83 -0.70
N ALA A 73 -9.07 1.32 -0.88
CA ALA A 73 -10.11 0.78 -1.77
C ALA A 73 -9.66 0.44 -3.20
N ALA A 74 -8.81 1.27 -3.81
CA ALA A 74 -8.32 1.07 -5.18
C ALA A 74 -7.07 0.15 -5.27
N GLY A 75 -6.60 -0.38 -4.14
CA GLY A 75 -5.55 -1.38 -4.05
C GLY A 75 -4.17 -0.92 -4.51
N ILE A 76 -3.32 -1.90 -4.82
CA ILE A 76 -1.91 -1.67 -5.13
C ILE A 76 -1.68 -0.83 -6.39
N GLY A 77 -2.51 -1.00 -7.42
CA GLY A 77 -2.38 -0.26 -8.67
C GLY A 77 -2.46 1.25 -8.43
N ALA A 78 -3.47 1.70 -7.67
CA ALA A 78 -3.60 3.10 -7.29
C ALA A 78 -2.47 3.56 -6.38
N ALA A 79 -2.08 2.76 -5.37
CA ALA A 79 -1.01 3.12 -4.45
C ALA A 79 0.33 3.38 -5.17
N VAL A 80 0.71 2.50 -6.10
CA VAL A 80 1.92 2.63 -6.92
C VAL A 80 1.81 3.84 -7.86
N CYS A 81 0.70 3.98 -8.57
CA CYS A 81 0.47 5.10 -9.50
C CYS A 81 0.52 6.46 -8.79
N GLU A 82 -0.15 6.60 -7.64
CA GLU A 82 -0.14 7.82 -6.86
C GLU A 82 1.25 8.12 -6.29
N SER A 83 1.92 7.11 -5.72
CA SER A 83 3.29 7.28 -5.20
C SER A 83 4.26 7.74 -6.30
N ALA A 84 4.22 7.10 -7.47
CA ALA A 84 5.06 7.45 -8.61
C ALA A 84 4.72 8.85 -9.16
N ARG A 85 3.43 9.13 -9.42
CA ARG A 85 2.95 10.41 -9.96
C ARG A 85 3.34 11.58 -9.05
N PHE A 86 3.02 11.52 -7.77
CA PHE A 86 3.31 12.61 -6.84
C PHE A 86 4.79 12.71 -6.48
N GLY A 87 5.57 11.64 -6.71
CA GLY A 87 7.03 11.66 -6.62
C GLY A 87 7.73 12.19 -7.87
N GLY A 88 7.01 12.40 -8.99
CA GLY A 88 7.60 12.79 -10.27
C GLY A 88 8.44 11.69 -10.92
N LEU A 89 8.11 10.41 -10.65
CA LEU A 89 8.87 9.23 -11.06
C LEU A 89 7.98 8.21 -11.78
N GLY A 90 8.61 7.17 -12.35
CA GLY A 90 7.95 5.95 -12.81
C GLY A 90 8.17 4.79 -11.83
N ALA A 91 7.42 3.70 -12.01
CA ALA A 91 7.59 2.47 -11.24
C ALA A 91 7.49 1.24 -12.16
N ARG A 92 8.30 0.21 -11.86
CA ARG A 92 8.17 -1.14 -12.40
C ARG A 92 7.85 -2.07 -11.23
N VAL A 93 6.81 -2.87 -11.37
CA VAL A 93 6.36 -3.88 -10.41
C VAL A 93 6.20 -5.21 -11.15
N GLU A 94 6.42 -6.32 -10.44
CA GLU A 94 6.35 -7.70 -10.94
C GLU A 94 5.53 -8.55 -9.96
#